data_AF-X0ZRP0-F1
#
_entry.id   AF-X0ZRP0-F1
#
_cell.length_a   1.000
_cell.length_b   1.000
_cell.length_c   1.000
_cell.angle_alpha   90.00
_cell.angle_beta   90.00
_cell.angle_gamma   90.00
#
_symmetry.space_group_name_H-M   'P 1'
#
loop_
_entity.id
_entity.type
_entity.pdbx_description
1 polymer ?
#
loop_
_entity_poly.entity_id
_entity_poly.type
_entity_poly.pdbx_seq_one_letter_code
_entity_poly.pdbx_strand_id
1 'polypeptide(L)' 'MGGITCSEDALEFILAGASAVAVGTANFIDPGTALRIVEGIREYMQRKGIENFEDLIGWLNIG' A
#
# COMPACT_ATOMS: atom_id res chain seq x y z
N MET A 1 -6.84 11.01 -6.23
CA MET A 1 -5.77 10.67 -5.28
C MET A 1 -4.52 10.34 -6.08
N GLY A 2 -3.37 10.87 -5.68
CA GLY A 2 -2.09 10.72 -6.37
C GLY A 2 -0.96 11.11 -5.41
N GLY A 3 0.26 10.66 -5.70
CA GLY A 3 1.40 10.85 -4.79
C GLY A 3 1.96 9.55 -4.20
N ILE A 4 1.44 8.39 -4.60
CA ILE A 4 2.00 7.10 -4.21
C ILE A 4 3.30 6.87 -4.98
N THR A 5 4.42 6.82 -4.26
CA THR A 5 5.76 6.63 -4.82
C THR A 5 6.47 5.42 -4.21
N CYS A 6 6.06 4.99 -3.01
CA CYS A 6 6.56 3.81 -2.32
C CYS A 6 5.45 3.02 -1.61
N SER A 7 5.82 1.88 -1.01
CA SER A 7 4.91 1.00 -0.27
C SER A 7 4.30 1.66 0.96
N GLU A 8 5.06 2.52 1.63
CA GLU A 8 4.62 3.25 2.83
C GLU A 8 3.46 4.18 2.48
N ASP A 9 3.57 4.95 1.40
CA ASP A 9 2.49 5.80 0.90
C ASP A 9 1.22 4.96 0.66
N ALA A 10 1.36 3.83 -0.06
CA ALA A 10 0.23 2.96 -0.36
C ALA A 10 -0.43 2.40 0.91
N LEU A 11 0.39 1.94 1.87
CA LEU A 11 -0.08 1.43 3.15
C LEU A 11 -0.83 2.49 3.94
N GLU A 12 -0.36 3.75 4.02
CA GLU A 12 -1.07 4.81 4.73
C GLU A 12 -2.52 4.97 4.24
N PHE A 13 -2.72 5.01 2.92
CA PHE A 13 -4.06 5.10 2.35
C PHE A 13 -4.91 3.85 2.66
N ILE A 14 -4.32 2.65 2.53
CA ILE A 14 -5.03 1.40 2.79
C ILE A 14 -5.46 1.31 4.27
N LEU A 15 -4.51 1.56 5.18
CA LEU A 15 -4.73 1.55 6.62
C LEU A 15 -5.73 2.63 7.06
N ALA A 16 -5.79 3.76 6.36
CA ALA A 16 -6.81 4.80 6.56
C ALA A 16 -8.21 4.42 6.02
N GLY A 17 -8.34 3.30 5.30
CA GLY A 17 -9.62 2.77 4.81
C GLY A 17 -9.77 2.68 3.30
N ALA A 18 -8.73 3.01 2.51
CA ALA A 18 -8.80 2.82 1.07
C ALA A 18 -8.76 1.34 0.69
N SER A 19 -9.71 0.88 -0.11
CA SER A 19 -9.69 -0.50 -0.65
C SER A 19 -8.69 -0.68 -1.79
N ALA A 20 -8.25 0.41 -2.41
CA ALA A 20 -7.28 0.42 -3.50
C ALA A 20 -6.57 1.78 -3.61
N VAL A 21 -5.38 1.77 -4.19
CA VAL A 21 -4.59 2.97 -4.50
C VAL A 21 -4.17 2.98 -5.96
N ALA A 22 -3.99 4.17 -6.54
CA ALA A 22 -3.54 4.33 -7.92
C ALA A 22 -2.13 4.92 -7.98
N VAL A 23 -1.28 4.32 -8.80
CA VAL A 23 0.10 4.77 -9.04
C VAL A 23 0.18 5.36 -10.45
N GLY A 24 0.36 6.67 -10.54
CA GLY A 24 0.37 7.43 -11.79
C GLY A 24 1.77 7.87 -12.20
N THR A 25 2.15 9.10 -11.82
CA THR A 25 3.43 9.74 -12.19
C THR A 25 4.64 8.88 -11.89
N ALA A 26 4.65 8.14 -10.78
CA ALA A 26 5.79 7.29 -10.42
C ALA A 26 6.03 6.15 -11.43
N ASN A 27 4.98 5.62 -12.07
CA ASN A 27 5.13 4.61 -13.12
C ASN A 27 5.74 5.17 -14.42
N PHE A 28 5.59 6.47 -14.70
CA PHE A 28 6.25 7.12 -15.83
C PHE A 28 7.75 7.34 -15.59
N ILE A 29 8.15 7.52 -14.34
CA ILE A 29 9.55 7.66 -13.94
C ILE A 29 10.23 6.30 -13.89
N ASP A 30 9.59 5.33 -13.23
CA ASP A 30 10.02 3.93 -13.19
C ASP A 30 8.79 3.01 -13.30
N PRO A 31 8.62 2.29 -14.44
CA PRO A 31 7.54 1.33 -14.63
C PRO A 31 7.49 0.20 -13.58
N GLY A 32 8.60 -0.09 -12.91
CA GLY A 32 8.69 -1.08 -11.84
C GLY A 32 8.10 -0.62 -10.49
N THR A 33 7.69 0.65 -10.38
CA THR A 33 7.22 1.21 -9.09
C THR A 33 6.03 0.45 -8.52
N ALA A 34 5.02 0.16 -9.33
CA ALA A 34 3.85 -0.59 -8.85
C ALA A 34 4.23 -1.98 -8.31
N LEU A 35 5.17 -2.69 -8.95
CA LEU A 35 5.63 -4.00 -8.49
C LEU A 35 6.38 -3.90 -7.16
N ARG A 36 7.27 -2.90 -7.01
CA ARG A 36 7.99 -2.65 -5.75
C ARG A 36 7.02 -2.33 -4.60
N ILE A 37 5.96 -1.58 -4.87
CA ILE A 37 4.91 -1.28 -3.89
C ILE A 37 4.21 -2.56 -3.43
N VAL A 38 3.81 -3.43 -4.37
CA VAL A 38 3.16 -4.71 -4.05
C VAL A 38 4.06 -5.59 -3.17
N GLU A 39 5.36 -5.65 -3.49
CA GLU A 39 6.30 -6.43 -2.69
C GLU A 39 6.49 -5.85 -1.28
N GLY A 40 6.63 -4.52 -1.16
CA GLY A 40 6.74 -3.86 0.14
C GLY A 40 5.49 -4.07 1.02
N ILE A 41 4.29 -4.08 0.42
CA ILE A 41 3.04 -4.42 1.13
C ILE A 41 3.07 -5.87 1.61
N ARG A 42 3.51 -6.81 0.75
CA ARG A 42 3.64 -8.23 1.14
C ARG A 42 4.63 -8.42 2.29
N GLU A 43 5.79 -7.78 2.22
CA GLU A 43 6.76 -7.80 3.30
C GLU A 43 6.18 -7.24 4.60
N TYR A 44 5.42 -6.13 4.52
CA TYR A 44 4.74 -5.56 5.68
C TYR A 44 3.76 -6.56 6.30
N MET A 45 2.92 -7.19 5.49
CA MET A 45 1.96 -8.22 5.94
C MET A 45 2.68 -9.38 6.63
N GLN A 46 3.76 -9.91 6.03
CA GLN A 46 4.55 -10.98 6.63
C GLN A 46 5.16 -10.57 7.98
N ARG A 47 5.73 -9.36 8.07
CA ARG A 47 6.32 -8.84 9.31
C ARG A 47 5.28 -8.64 10.42
N LYS A 48 4.02 -8.38 10.06
CA LYS A 48 2.90 -8.19 11.00
C LYS A 48 2.10 -9.46 11.26
N GLY A 49 2.40 -10.57 10.56
CA GLY A 49 1.62 -11.80 10.65
C GLY A 49 0.19 -11.65 10.12
N ILE A 50 -0.01 -10.76 9.14
CA ILE A 50 -1.30 -10.51 8.51
C ILE A 50 -1.41 -11.42 7.28
N GLU A 51 -2.43 -12.28 7.25
CA GLU A 51 -2.63 -13.25 6.17
C GLU A 51 -3.50 -12.69 5.03
N ASN A 52 -4.52 -11.88 5.37
CA ASN A 52 -5.46 -11.33 4.38
C ASN A 52 -5.21 -9.84 4.17
N PHE A 53 -5.28 -9.39 2.92
CA PHE A 53 -5.08 -7.98 2.57
C PHE A 53 -6.19 -7.10 3.15
N GLU A 54 -7.41 -7.63 3.22
CA GLU A 54 -8.60 -6.97 3.74
C GLU A 54 -8.43 -6.54 5.20
N ASP A 55 -7.61 -7.26 5.98
CA ASP A 55 -7.31 -6.95 7.37
C ASP A 55 -6.49 -5.64 7.52
N LEU A 56 -5.88 -5.15 6.43
CA LEU A 56 -5.22 -3.85 6.39
C LEU A 56 -6.21 -2.70 6.24
N ILE A 57 -7.37 -2.91 5.62
CA ILE A 57 -8.26 -1.82 5.23
C ILE A 57 -8.91 -1.22 6.48
N GLY A 58 -8.59 0.04 6.78
CA GLY A 58 -9.16 0.74 7.93
C GLY A 58 -8.56 0.34 9.28
N TRP A 59 -7.41 -0.35 9.29
CA TRP A 59 -6.74 -0.78 10.51
C TRP A 59 -6.33 0.37 11.44
N LEU A 60 -6.15 1.59 10.94
CA LEU A 60 -5.84 2.78 11.76
C LEU A 60 -7.02 3.27 12.63
N ASN A 61 -8.25 2.78 12.42
CA ASN A 61 -9.46 3.26 13.11
C ASN A 61 -9.80 2.52 14.43
N ILE A 62 -8.81 1.92 15.10
CA ILE A 62 -9.00 1.32 16.42
C ILE A 62 -8.43 2.27 17.48
N GLY A 63 -9.24 3.26 17.86
CA GLY A 63 -8.97 4.23 18.93
C GLY A 63 -10.26 4.91 19.37
#